data_AF-A0A2V9XDN3-F1
#
_entry.id   AF-A0A2V9XDN3-F1
#
_cell.length_a   1.000
_cell.length_b   1.000
_cell.length_c   1.000
_cell.angle_alpha   90.00
_cell.angle_beta   90.00
_cell.angle_gamma   90.00
#
_symmetry.space_group_name_H-M   'P 1'
#
loop_
_entity.id
_entity.type
_entity.pdbx_description
1 polymer ?
#
loop_
_entity_poly.entity_id
_entity_poly.type
_entity_poly.pdbx_seq_one_letter_code
_entity_poly.pdbx_strand_id
1 'polypeptide(L)'
;MLTQRVEFVPERDAEILAAIPAAPAVFLLRSNDPQAEPYITKTANLRRRLIRLLGPPEERTRRLNLRDRIGWIEYAPTGSDFESGFLLYQILRAAFTKTYSDRLRLRFAPLIKLHLENEFPRASITTRLGRLNGQSVYYGPFPSRAAAEKFANDSLDFFKMRRCVEDLHPDPGFPGCIYSEMKMCLAPCFKGCTDEEYGAEVARVMAYFDSRGHSLVREISTQRDQSATDLEFENAAATHARLEKLSPVLGLLPEIVHRIDRLSGVVVQPGATPDSVALFRIDSGCISGPVNFFIQSSEHAKSQSMESRVQQALGTGPSADAKTALETMEHLAILKRWYYRSSRIGEIFFADEKGALPMRRLVRGISRVYRGEKPETDNLTQGLRVATSISSPEPLGNVSKRNEQ
;
A
#
# COMPACT_ATOMS: atom_id res chain seq x y z
N MET A 1 -10.53 -13.39 16.68
CA MET A 1 -10.41 -12.05 16.06
C MET A 1 -11.08 -11.01 16.94
N LEU A 2 -12.37 -11.18 17.27
CA LEU A 2 -12.97 -10.46 18.39
C LEU A 2 -12.60 -11.19 19.70
N THR A 3 -12.30 -10.43 20.75
CA THR A 3 -11.71 -10.97 22.00
C THR A 3 -12.67 -10.89 23.18
N GLN A 4 -13.67 -10.01 23.10
CA GLN A 4 -14.67 -9.79 24.14
C GLN A 4 -16.04 -10.17 23.61
N ARG A 5 -16.84 -10.83 24.45
CA ARG A 5 -18.23 -11.19 24.16
C ARG A 5 -19.09 -10.92 25.38
N VAL A 6 -20.20 -10.21 25.16
CA VAL A 6 -21.15 -9.82 26.21
C VAL A 6 -22.55 -10.13 25.71
N GLU A 7 -23.35 -10.78 26.55
CA GLU A 7 -24.79 -10.96 26.29
C GLU A 7 -25.49 -9.62 26.47
N PHE A 8 -26.36 -9.26 25.53
CA PHE A 8 -27.15 -8.03 25.58
C PHE A 8 -28.58 -8.36 25.94
N VAL A 9 -29.04 -7.78 27.05
CA VAL A 9 -30.40 -7.89 27.56
C VAL A 9 -30.96 -6.48 27.68
N PRO A 10 -32.02 -6.10 26.92
CA PRO A 10 -32.56 -4.75 26.91
C PRO A 10 -32.87 -4.17 28.30
N GLU A 11 -33.31 -5.00 29.25
CA GLU A 11 -33.66 -4.59 30.61
C GLU A 11 -32.43 -4.17 31.45
N ARG A 12 -31.23 -4.58 31.03
CA ARG A 12 -29.95 -4.29 31.71
C ARG A 12 -29.00 -3.45 30.85
N ASP A 13 -29.53 -2.74 29.86
CA ASP A 13 -28.73 -2.00 28.89
C ASP A 13 -27.78 -0.97 29.54
N ALA A 14 -28.26 -0.20 30.52
CA ALA A 14 -27.48 0.84 31.19
C ALA A 14 -26.22 0.27 31.88
N GLU A 15 -26.35 -0.86 32.58
CA GLU A 15 -25.26 -1.57 33.25
C GLU A 15 -24.26 -2.12 32.23
N ILE A 16 -24.77 -2.85 31.22
CA ILE A 16 -23.96 -3.49 30.18
C ILE A 16 -23.17 -2.44 29.39
N LEU A 17 -23.83 -1.37 28.93
CA LEU A 17 -23.22 -0.33 28.11
C LEU A 17 -22.23 0.52 28.91
N ALA A 18 -22.42 0.70 30.23
CA ALA A 18 -21.44 1.38 31.08
C ALA A 18 -20.12 0.59 31.20
N ALA A 19 -20.19 -0.74 31.24
CA ALA A 19 -19.02 -1.63 31.30
C ALA A 19 -18.22 -1.67 29.98
N ILE A 20 -18.83 -1.34 28.84
CA ILE A 20 -18.14 -1.26 27.55
C ILE A 20 -17.10 -0.12 27.56
N PRO A 21 -15.87 -0.33 27.07
CA PRO A 21 -14.86 0.73 27.03
C PRO A 21 -15.22 1.86 26.06
N ALA A 22 -14.85 3.08 26.43
CA ALA A 22 -14.95 4.27 25.57
C ALA A 22 -13.68 4.39 24.68
N ALA A 23 -13.41 3.39 23.86
CA ALA A 23 -12.21 3.30 23.03
C ALA A 23 -12.54 2.97 21.56
N PRO A 24 -11.60 3.17 20.62
CA PRO A 24 -11.71 2.64 19.27
C PRO A 24 -11.80 1.12 19.28
N ALA A 25 -12.67 0.56 18.44
CA ALA A 25 -12.88 -0.88 18.36
C ALA A 25 -13.53 -1.30 17.04
N VAL A 26 -13.36 -2.58 16.71
CA VAL A 26 -14.23 -3.28 15.77
C VAL A 26 -15.22 -4.12 16.56
N PHE A 27 -16.48 -4.10 16.17
CA PHE A 27 -17.53 -4.86 16.86
C PHE A 27 -18.50 -5.53 15.89
N LEU A 28 -19.14 -6.57 16.41
CA LEU A 28 -20.13 -7.40 15.76
C LEU A 28 -21.33 -7.51 16.71
N LEU A 29 -22.53 -7.21 16.20
CA LEU A 29 -23.78 -7.43 16.91
C LEU A 29 -24.50 -8.62 16.27
N ARG A 30 -24.83 -9.63 17.07
CA ARG A 30 -25.52 -10.83 16.61
C ARG A 30 -26.92 -10.91 17.22
N SER A 31 -27.87 -11.31 16.39
CA SER A 31 -29.23 -11.65 16.82
C SER A 31 -29.25 -12.96 17.59
N ASN A 32 -30.34 -13.19 18.31
CA ASN A 32 -30.67 -14.52 18.83
C ASN A 32 -31.12 -15.48 17.71
N ASP A 33 -31.60 -14.94 16.59
CA ASP A 33 -31.85 -15.72 15.37
C ASP A 33 -30.51 -16.08 14.70
N PRO A 34 -30.15 -17.38 14.60
CA PRO A 34 -28.91 -17.81 13.97
C PRO A 34 -28.83 -17.52 12.46
N GLN A 35 -29.98 -17.31 11.80
CA GLN A 35 -30.02 -17.02 10.35
C GLN A 35 -29.88 -15.52 10.04
N ALA A 36 -30.02 -14.66 11.06
CA ALA A 36 -29.90 -13.23 10.85
C ALA A 36 -28.44 -12.80 10.66
N GLU A 37 -28.20 -11.99 9.63
CA GLU A 37 -26.86 -11.45 9.36
C GLU A 37 -26.38 -10.54 10.50
N PRO A 38 -25.12 -10.69 10.97
CA PRO A 38 -24.59 -9.84 12.02
C PRO A 38 -24.33 -8.40 11.53
N TYR A 39 -24.52 -7.42 12.40
CA TYR A 39 -24.09 -6.05 12.12
C TYR A 39 -22.62 -5.86 12.50
N ILE A 40 -21.74 -5.65 11.52
CA ILE A 40 -20.29 -5.55 11.72
C ILE A 40 -19.80 -4.18 11.29
N THR A 41 -19.09 -3.47 12.17
CA THR A 41 -18.49 -2.18 11.84
C THR A 41 -17.34 -1.81 12.78
N LYS A 42 -16.63 -0.72 12.47
CA LYS A 42 -15.61 -0.12 13.32
C LYS A 42 -16.07 1.25 13.84
N THR A 43 -15.54 1.67 14.97
CA THR A 43 -15.87 2.96 15.60
C THR A 43 -14.68 3.53 16.35
N ALA A 44 -14.60 4.86 16.45
CA ALA A 44 -13.60 5.54 17.28
C ALA A 44 -13.98 5.56 18.78
N ASN A 45 -15.26 5.32 19.11
CA ASN A 45 -15.72 5.20 20.49
C ASN A 45 -16.82 4.12 20.54
N LEU A 46 -16.49 2.97 21.13
CA LEU A 46 -17.37 1.81 21.19
C LEU A 46 -18.58 2.07 22.06
N ARG A 47 -18.39 2.49 23.31
CA ARG A 47 -19.48 2.81 24.24
C ARG A 47 -20.52 3.74 23.63
N ARG A 48 -20.10 4.90 23.11
CA ARG A 48 -21.01 5.88 22.48
C ARG A 48 -21.75 5.28 21.28
N ARG A 49 -21.08 4.46 20.48
CA ARG A 49 -21.68 3.84 19.29
C ARG A 49 -22.72 2.77 19.66
N LEU A 50 -22.47 1.99 20.70
CA LEU A 50 -23.41 0.98 21.19
C LEU A 50 -24.62 1.62 21.89
N ILE A 51 -24.42 2.66 22.70
CA ILE A 51 -25.54 3.46 23.27
C ILE A 51 -26.46 3.96 22.15
N ARG A 52 -25.89 4.47 21.04
CA ARG A 52 -26.68 4.95 19.90
C ARG A 52 -27.44 3.84 19.16
N LEU A 53 -26.95 2.60 19.18
CA LEU A 53 -27.56 1.48 18.44
C LEU A 53 -28.55 0.69 19.28
N LEU A 54 -28.27 0.56 20.58
CA LEU A 54 -28.93 -0.37 21.49
C LEU A 54 -29.67 0.34 22.62
N GLY A 55 -29.51 1.66 22.78
CA GLY A 55 -30.29 2.45 23.71
C GLY A 55 -31.77 2.56 23.32
N PRO A 56 -32.61 3.15 24.19
CA PRO A 56 -34.03 3.34 23.91
C PRO A 56 -34.24 4.10 22.59
N PRO A 57 -35.22 3.70 21.77
CA PRO A 57 -35.49 4.39 20.50
C PRO A 57 -35.96 5.83 20.76
N GLU A 58 -35.37 6.78 20.04
CA GLU A 58 -35.87 8.16 20.01
C GLU A 58 -37.11 8.21 19.12
N GLU A 59 -38.28 8.48 19.73
CA GLU A 59 -39.53 8.71 19.01
C GLU A 59 -39.31 9.80 17.96
N ARG A 60 -39.52 9.46 16.67
CA ARG A 60 -39.39 10.32 15.47
C ARG A 60 -38.07 10.27 14.70
N THR A 61 -37.12 9.38 15.02
CA THR A 61 -35.92 9.24 14.19
C THR A 61 -35.99 8.03 13.24
N ARG A 62 -35.61 8.22 11.97
CA ARG A 62 -35.39 7.12 10.99
C ARG A 62 -34.04 6.41 11.20
N ARG A 63 -33.43 6.56 12.38
CA ARG A 63 -32.09 6.04 12.67
C ARG A 63 -32.18 4.54 12.97
N LEU A 64 -31.19 3.80 12.49
CA LEU A 64 -31.08 2.37 12.81
C LEU A 64 -30.93 2.17 14.31
N ASN A 65 -31.90 1.47 14.90
CA ASN A 65 -31.90 0.94 16.25
C ASN A 65 -31.99 -0.60 16.18
N LEU A 66 -31.17 -1.28 16.97
CA LEU A 66 -31.01 -2.73 16.96
C LEU A 66 -31.33 -3.36 18.33
N ARG A 67 -31.81 -2.58 19.31
CA ARG A 67 -32.02 -3.01 20.70
C ARG A 67 -32.76 -4.35 20.79
N ASP A 68 -33.93 -4.43 20.17
CA ASP A 68 -34.82 -5.59 20.32
C ASP A 68 -34.46 -6.77 19.40
N ARG A 69 -33.36 -6.65 18.64
CA ARG A 69 -32.92 -7.66 17.67
C ARG A 69 -31.59 -8.31 18.03
N ILE A 70 -30.87 -7.78 19.00
CA ILE A 70 -29.51 -8.22 19.32
C ILE A 70 -29.52 -8.95 20.65
N GLY A 71 -28.86 -10.11 20.69
CA GLY A 71 -28.61 -10.84 21.93
C GLY A 71 -27.14 -10.86 22.33
N TRP A 72 -26.22 -10.56 21.40
CA TRP A 72 -24.78 -10.63 21.67
C TRP A 72 -24.00 -9.48 21.06
N ILE A 73 -23.09 -8.94 21.87
CA ILE A 73 -22.10 -7.93 21.49
C ILE A 73 -20.72 -8.60 21.53
N GLU A 74 -20.07 -8.70 20.38
CA GLU A 74 -18.68 -9.13 20.29
C GLU A 74 -17.81 -7.93 19.86
N TYR A 75 -16.66 -7.71 20.49
CA TYR A 75 -15.79 -6.60 20.12
C TYR A 75 -14.31 -6.87 20.41
N ALA A 76 -13.45 -6.08 19.77
CA ALA A 76 -12.02 -6.01 20.03
C ALA A 76 -11.56 -4.55 19.97
N PRO A 77 -10.98 -4.00 21.06
CA PRO A 77 -10.33 -2.70 21.05
C PRO A 77 -9.19 -2.66 20.03
N THR A 78 -8.93 -1.49 19.46
CA THR A 78 -7.88 -1.27 18.47
C THR A 78 -7.12 0.03 18.78
N GLY A 79 -5.82 0.04 18.54
CA GLY A 79 -4.94 1.18 18.81
C GLY A 79 -4.89 2.20 17.67
N SER A 80 -5.31 1.82 16.45
CA SER A 80 -5.28 2.75 15.31
C SER A 80 -6.36 2.50 14.24
N ASP A 81 -6.53 3.48 13.35
CA ASP A 81 -7.43 3.35 12.19
C ASP A 81 -6.98 2.25 11.22
N PHE A 82 -5.66 2.02 11.11
CA PHE A 82 -5.07 0.95 10.29
C PHE A 82 -5.45 -0.42 10.84
N GLU A 83 -5.18 -0.65 12.13
CA GLU A 83 -5.56 -1.88 12.82
C GLU A 83 -7.08 -2.11 12.74
N SER A 84 -7.88 -1.08 13.02
CA SER A 84 -9.34 -1.17 12.94
C SER A 84 -9.83 -1.49 11.53
N GLY A 85 -9.17 -0.94 10.50
CA GLY A 85 -9.50 -1.22 9.10
C GLY A 85 -9.15 -2.65 8.70
N PHE A 86 -7.98 -3.13 9.10
CA PHE A 86 -7.53 -4.48 8.79
C PHE A 86 -8.33 -5.55 9.54
N LEU A 87 -8.60 -5.35 10.83
CA LEU A 87 -9.44 -6.25 11.62
C LEU A 87 -10.89 -6.29 11.09
N LEU A 88 -11.45 -5.13 10.70
CA LEU A 88 -12.76 -5.06 10.05
C LEU A 88 -12.77 -5.85 8.74
N TYR A 89 -11.72 -5.72 7.92
CA TYR A 89 -11.55 -6.50 6.70
C TYR A 89 -11.61 -8.01 6.99
N GLN A 90 -10.82 -8.48 7.95
CA GLN A 90 -10.75 -9.89 8.30
C GLN A 90 -12.10 -10.44 8.78
N ILE A 91 -12.80 -9.71 9.66
CA ILE A 91 -14.09 -10.14 10.21
C ILE A 91 -15.17 -10.13 9.12
N LEU A 92 -15.22 -9.11 8.26
CA LEU A 92 -16.20 -9.07 7.16
C LEU A 92 -15.95 -10.19 6.15
N ARG A 93 -14.69 -10.48 5.81
CA ARG A 93 -14.35 -11.57 4.89
C ARG A 93 -14.72 -12.95 5.47
N ALA A 94 -14.56 -13.14 6.78
CA ALA A 94 -14.95 -14.37 7.46
C ALA A 94 -16.48 -14.50 7.59
N ALA A 95 -17.19 -13.41 7.93
CA ALA A 95 -18.64 -13.43 8.18
C ALA A 95 -19.48 -13.40 6.89
N PHE A 96 -18.98 -12.74 5.83
CA PHE A 96 -19.72 -12.48 4.59
C PHE A 96 -18.95 -12.95 3.36
N THR A 97 -18.57 -14.24 3.33
CA THR A 97 -17.68 -14.82 2.30
C THR A 97 -18.05 -14.46 0.85
N LYS A 98 -19.35 -14.26 0.54
CA LYS A 98 -19.85 -13.91 -0.80
C LYS A 98 -20.05 -12.41 -1.06
N THR A 99 -20.29 -11.60 -0.02
CA THR A 99 -20.75 -10.20 -0.16
C THR A 99 -19.87 -9.17 0.55
N TYR A 100 -18.77 -9.59 1.19
CA TYR A 100 -17.87 -8.70 1.92
C TYR A 100 -17.24 -7.59 1.05
N SER A 101 -16.99 -7.87 -0.23
CA SER A 101 -16.43 -6.91 -1.19
C SER A 101 -17.32 -5.67 -1.35
N ASP A 102 -18.63 -5.87 -1.42
CA ASP A 102 -19.62 -4.80 -1.60
C ASP A 102 -19.75 -3.93 -0.34
N ARG A 103 -19.45 -4.53 0.83
CA ARG A 103 -19.45 -3.87 2.14
C ARG A 103 -18.18 -3.03 2.35
N LEU A 104 -17.02 -3.52 1.92
CA LEU A 104 -15.73 -2.85 2.12
C LEU A 104 -15.39 -1.81 1.04
N ARG A 105 -15.85 -2.01 -0.20
CA ARG A 105 -15.59 -1.15 -1.37
C ARG A 105 -14.11 -0.75 -1.47
N LEU A 106 -13.21 -1.73 -1.39
CA LEU A 106 -11.77 -1.49 -1.54
C LEU A 106 -11.46 -1.02 -2.96
N ARG A 107 -10.58 -0.03 -3.08
CA ARG A 107 -10.07 0.45 -4.37
C ARG A 107 -8.66 -0.09 -4.56
N PHE A 108 -8.52 -1.10 -5.41
CA PHE A 108 -7.24 -1.76 -5.67
C PHE A 108 -6.16 -0.79 -6.11
N ALA A 109 -4.92 -1.12 -5.76
CA ALA A 109 -3.77 -0.30 -6.06
C ALA A 109 -3.41 -0.41 -7.56
N PRO A 110 -3.16 0.71 -8.25
CA PRO A 110 -2.49 0.70 -9.54
C PRO A 110 -1.06 0.16 -9.41
N LEU A 111 -0.68 -0.70 -10.35
CA LEU A 111 0.59 -1.40 -10.43
C LEU A 111 1.15 -1.24 -11.85
N ILE A 112 2.47 -1.21 -11.97
CA ILE A 112 3.17 -1.43 -13.24
C ILE A 112 3.33 -2.94 -13.40
N LYS A 113 2.75 -3.52 -14.45
CA LYS A 113 2.95 -4.92 -14.83
C LYS A 113 3.95 -4.99 -15.97
N LEU A 114 5.01 -5.79 -15.82
CA LEU A 114 5.82 -6.22 -16.95
C LEU A 114 5.29 -7.57 -17.43
N HIS A 115 4.82 -7.61 -18.67
CA HIS A 115 4.28 -8.78 -19.34
C HIS A 115 5.43 -9.65 -19.86
N LEU A 116 6.07 -10.41 -18.97
CA LEU A 116 7.17 -11.30 -19.33
C LEU A 116 6.67 -12.60 -20.02
N GLU A 117 5.35 -12.82 -20.04
CA GLU A 117 4.72 -13.91 -20.78
C GLU A 117 4.69 -13.71 -22.30
N ASN A 118 4.90 -12.48 -22.76
CA ASN A 118 4.97 -12.16 -24.18
C ASN A 118 6.40 -12.42 -24.69
N GLU A 119 6.55 -12.94 -25.91
CA GLU A 119 7.85 -13.14 -26.59
C GLU A 119 8.68 -11.85 -26.62
N PHE A 120 8.02 -10.71 -26.87
CA PHE A 120 8.58 -9.37 -26.70
C PHE A 120 7.87 -8.67 -25.54
N PRO A 121 8.42 -8.75 -24.32
CA PRO A 121 7.82 -8.16 -23.13
C PRO A 121 7.50 -6.68 -23.26
N ARG A 122 6.47 -6.22 -22.54
CA ARG A 122 6.06 -4.81 -22.46
C ARG A 122 5.63 -4.44 -21.04
N ALA A 123 5.62 -3.14 -20.74
CA ALA A 123 5.04 -2.61 -19.52
C ALA A 123 3.59 -2.16 -19.73
N SER A 124 2.73 -2.32 -18.72
CA SER A 124 1.38 -1.74 -18.70
C SER A 124 0.96 -1.37 -17.28
N ILE A 125 -0.09 -0.56 -17.15
CA ILE A 125 -0.67 -0.21 -15.85
C ILE A 125 -1.95 -1.01 -15.60
N THR A 126 -1.99 -1.74 -14.49
CA THR A 126 -3.12 -2.59 -14.08
C THR A 126 -3.51 -2.35 -12.63
N THR A 127 -4.74 -2.69 -12.27
CA THR A 127 -5.15 -2.83 -10.86
C THR A 127 -5.36 -4.29 -10.46
N ARG A 128 -5.18 -5.22 -11.41
CA ARG A 128 -5.32 -6.66 -11.22
C ARG A 128 -3.95 -7.29 -11.09
N LEU A 129 -3.84 -8.18 -10.10
CA LEU A 129 -2.67 -8.99 -9.84
C LEU A 129 -2.92 -10.41 -10.37
N GLY A 130 -1.96 -10.95 -11.10
CA GLY A 130 -1.92 -12.37 -11.43
C GLY A 130 -1.36 -13.20 -10.26
N ARG A 131 -0.99 -14.45 -10.53
CA ARG A 131 -0.22 -15.23 -9.55
C ARG A 131 1.17 -14.61 -9.39
N LEU A 132 1.62 -14.42 -8.15
CA LEU A 132 2.93 -13.82 -7.84
C LEU A 132 4.11 -14.70 -8.27
N ASN A 133 3.93 -16.02 -8.32
CA ASN A 133 4.90 -16.97 -8.87
C ASN A 133 4.73 -17.19 -10.39
N GLY A 134 4.01 -16.31 -11.07
CA GLY A 134 3.86 -16.34 -12.52
C GLY A 134 5.06 -15.74 -13.25
N GLN A 135 4.95 -15.67 -14.58
CA GLN A 135 5.99 -15.06 -15.41
C GLN A 135 6.00 -13.53 -15.27
N SER A 136 4.84 -12.88 -15.24
CA SER A 136 4.76 -11.42 -15.12
C SER A 136 5.19 -10.93 -13.74
N VAL A 137 5.89 -9.79 -13.72
CA VAL A 137 6.25 -9.09 -12.48
C VAL A 137 5.42 -7.81 -12.32
N TYR A 138 5.18 -7.42 -11.07
CA TYR A 138 4.34 -6.29 -10.71
C TYR A 138 5.09 -5.36 -9.76
N TYR A 139 5.04 -4.05 -10.02
CA TYR A 139 5.64 -3.02 -9.18
C TYR A 139 4.58 -2.05 -8.66
N GLY A 140 4.64 -1.73 -7.37
CA GLY A 140 3.70 -0.85 -6.71
C GLY A 140 3.74 -1.03 -5.19
N PRO A 141 2.70 -0.61 -4.45
CA PRO A 141 1.47 0.06 -4.90
C PRO A 141 1.64 1.57 -5.17
N PHE A 142 1.14 2.05 -6.31
CA PHE A 142 1.09 3.48 -6.63
C PHE A 142 -0.15 4.18 -6.03
N PRO A 143 -0.10 5.50 -5.78
CA PRO A 143 -1.24 6.22 -5.18
C PRO A 143 -2.43 6.33 -6.14
N SER A 144 -2.15 6.55 -7.43
CA SER A 144 -3.15 6.71 -8.49
C SER A 144 -2.64 6.10 -9.81
N ARG A 145 -3.57 5.87 -10.75
CA ARG A 145 -3.23 5.36 -12.07
C ARG A 145 -2.34 6.35 -12.82
N ALA A 146 -2.67 7.63 -12.76
CA ALA A 146 -1.89 8.70 -13.36
C ALA A 146 -0.45 8.77 -12.81
N ALA A 147 -0.25 8.57 -11.50
CA ALA A 147 1.09 8.52 -10.92
C ALA A 147 1.90 7.31 -11.43
N ALA A 148 1.26 6.15 -11.55
CA ALA A 148 1.88 4.95 -12.10
C ALA A 148 2.24 5.13 -13.59
N GLU A 149 1.32 5.68 -14.39
CA GLU A 149 1.52 5.96 -15.81
C GLU A 149 2.66 6.96 -16.03
N LYS A 150 2.67 8.07 -15.27
CA LYS A 150 3.74 9.07 -15.33
C LYS A 150 5.10 8.46 -15.00
N PHE A 151 5.21 7.78 -13.86
CA PHE A 151 6.48 7.17 -13.45
C PHE A 151 6.96 6.11 -14.45
N ALA A 152 6.05 5.26 -14.95
CA ALA A 152 6.39 4.25 -15.95
C ALA A 152 6.87 4.87 -17.27
N ASN A 153 6.17 5.87 -17.78
CA ASN A 153 6.55 6.54 -19.02
C ASN A 153 7.90 7.23 -18.89
N ASP A 154 8.06 8.09 -17.89
CA ASP A 154 9.31 8.84 -17.64
C ASP A 154 10.50 7.89 -17.42
N SER A 155 10.28 6.77 -16.72
CA SER A 155 11.32 5.76 -16.49
C SER A 155 11.72 5.03 -17.77
N LEU A 156 10.74 4.60 -18.56
CA LEU A 156 10.98 3.81 -19.76
C LEU A 156 11.61 4.66 -20.88
N ASP A 157 11.59 5.98 -20.80
CA ASP A 157 12.25 6.87 -21.78
C ASP A 157 13.78 6.74 -21.77
N PHE A 158 14.34 6.12 -20.72
CA PHE A 158 15.76 5.77 -20.65
C PHE A 158 16.09 4.43 -21.33
N PHE A 159 15.08 3.72 -21.82
CA PHE A 159 15.18 2.38 -22.39
C PHE A 159 14.53 2.32 -23.78
N LYS A 160 14.85 1.27 -24.52
CA LYS A 160 14.29 0.97 -25.84
C LYS A 160 13.31 -0.20 -25.83
N MET A 161 12.59 -0.35 -24.71
CA MET A 161 11.50 -1.31 -24.57
C MET A 161 10.27 -0.85 -25.36
N ARG A 162 9.55 -1.79 -25.97
CA ARG A 162 8.36 -1.48 -26.77
C ARG A 162 7.27 -0.77 -25.95
N ARG A 163 6.54 0.11 -26.63
CA ARG A 163 5.38 0.85 -26.08
C ARG A 163 4.04 0.42 -26.65
N CYS A 164 4.05 -0.27 -27.79
CA CYS A 164 2.84 -0.75 -28.45
C CYS A 164 2.12 -1.81 -27.60
N VAL A 165 0.79 -1.84 -27.73
CA VAL A 165 -0.08 -2.71 -26.90
C VAL A 165 -0.47 -4.03 -27.56
N GLU A 166 -0.27 -4.15 -28.87
CA GLU A 166 -0.64 -5.31 -29.68
C GLU A 166 0.19 -6.55 -29.35
N ASP A 167 -0.29 -7.74 -29.69
CA ASP A 167 0.59 -8.91 -29.71
C ASP A 167 1.39 -8.92 -31.02
N LEU A 168 2.71 -9.05 -30.91
CA LEU A 168 3.58 -8.91 -32.08
C LEU A 168 3.69 -10.22 -32.83
N HIS A 169 3.60 -10.12 -34.14
CA HIS A 169 4.01 -11.14 -35.09
C HIS A 169 5.12 -10.51 -35.96
N PRO A 170 6.41 -10.64 -35.56
CA PRO A 170 7.50 -9.94 -36.23
C PRO A 170 7.60 -10.23 -37.73
N ASP A 171 7.55 -9.19 -38.56
CA ASP A 171 7.64 -9.28 -40.01
C ASP A 171 8.56 -8.19 -40.56
N PRO A 172 9.67 -8.52 -41.24
CA PRO A 172 10.55 -7.55 -41.90
C PRO A 172 9.83 -6.59 -42.87
N GLY A 173 8.69 -7.00 -43.45
CA GLY A 173 7.87 -6.16 -44.33
C GLY A 173 7.04 -5.10 -43.60
N PHE A 174 7.00 -5.11 -42.26
CA PHE A 174 6.20 -4.18 -41.48
C PHE A 174 6.80 -2.75 -41.53
N PRO A 175 6.01 -1.71 -41.83
CA PRO A 175 6.51 -0.36 -42.17
C PRO A 175 7.12 0.45 -41.00
N GLY A 176 7.33 -0.16 -39.83
CA GLY A 176 7.76 0.55 -38.62
C GLY A 176 6.63 1.34 -37.96
N CYS A 177 6.92 1.92 -36.79
CA CYS A 177 5.97 2.76 -36.07
C CYS A 177 6.67 4.04 -35.57
N ILE A 178 5.87 5.01 -35.12
CA ILE A 178 6.42 6.28 -34.61
C ILE A 178 7.43 6.08 -33.47
N TYR A 179 7.24 5.08 -32.61
CA TYR A 179 8.19 4.80 -31.52
C TYR A 179 9.55 4.32 -32.03
N SER A 180 9.60 3.56 -33.12
CA SER A 180 10.88 3.15 -33.72
C SER A 180 11.55 4.31 -34.45
N GLU A 181 10.79 5.15 -35.15
CA GLU A 181 11.32 6.36 -35.80
C GLU A 181 11.93 7.33 -34.78
N MET A 182 11.28 7.48 -33.62
CA MET A 182 11.79 8.27 -32.49
C MET A 182 12.89 7.57 -31.68
N LYS A 183 13.34 6.37 -32.08
CA LYS A 183 14.36 5.56 -31.38
C LYS A 183 14.03 5.20 -29.93
N MET A 184 12.72 5.16 -29.60
CA MET A 184 12.18 4.80 -28.28
C MET A 184 11.97 3.29 -28.10
N CYS A 185 12.22 2.50 -29.16
CA CYS A 185 12.00 1.07 -29.20
C CYS A 185 13.08 0.43 -30.09
N LEU A 186 13.56 -0.76 -29.74
CA LEU A 186 14.43 -1.59 -30.61
C LEU A 186 13.71 -2.15 -31.85
N ALA A 187 12.39 -1.96 -31.89
CA ALA A 187 11.53 -2.30 -33.00
C ALA A 187 11.51 -3.80 -33.39
N PRO A 188 11.22 -4.69 -32.42
CA PRO A 188 11.10 -6.12 -32.71
C PRO A 188 9.97 -6.43 -33.71
N CYS A 189 8.98 -5.56 -33.86
CA CYS A 189 7.86 -5.73 -34.78
C CYS A 189 8.27 -5.90 -36.25
N PHE A 190 9.37 -5.28 -36.70
CA PHE A 190 9.92 -5.48 -38.04
C PHE A 190 11.27 -6.20 -38.05
N LYS A 191 11.58 -6.92 -36.95
CA LYS A 191 12.90 -7.55 -36.73
C LYS A 191 14.05 -6.55 -36.79
N GLY A 192 13.84 -5.35 -36.23
CA GLY A 192 14.89 -4.32 -36.10
C GLY A 192 15.96 -4.64 -35.04
N CYS A 193 15.74 -5.69 -34.25
CA CYS A 193 16.68 -6.26 -33.30
C CYS A 193 16.52 -7.78 -33.25
N THR A 194 17.52 -8.44 -32.69
CA THR A 194 17.45 -9.86 -32.31
C THR A 194 16.65 -10.05 -31.02
N ASP A 195 16.23 -11.29 -30.76
CA ASP A 195 15.52 -11.66 -29.53
C ASP A 195 16.44 -11.50 -28.31
N GLU A 196 17.73 -11.78 -28.48
CA GLU A 196 18.76 -11.61 -27.46
C GLU A 196 18.96 -10.13 -27.09
N GLU A 197 19.04 -9.25 -28.08
CA GLU A 197 19.15 -7.80 -27.84
C GLU A 197 17.93 -7.25 -27.13
N TYR A 198 16.73 -7.68 -27.54
CA TYR A 198 15.50 -7.27 -26.88
C TYR A 198 15.44 -7.81 -25.44
N GLY A 199 15.80 -9.07 -25.23
CA GLY A 199 15.89 -9.70 -23.93
C GLY A 199 16.85 -8.99 -22.98
N ALA A 200 18.02 -8.57 -23.48
CA ALA A 200 18.99 -7.77 -22.73
C ALA A 200 18.41 -6.42 -22.31
N GLU A 201 17.65 -5.75 -23.19
CA GLU A 201 16.99 -4.49 -22.87
C GLU A 201 15.89 -4.66 -21.81
N VAL A 202 15.10 -5.74 -21.89
CA VAL A 202 14.10 -6.09 -20.87
C VAL A 202 14.77 -6.37 -19.52
N ALA A 203 15.90 -7.08 -19.51
CA ALA A 203 16.65 -7.34 -18.29
C ALA A 203 17.18 -6.03 -17.65
N ARG A 204 17.64 -5.07 -18.45
CA ARG A 204 18.02 -3.73 -17.98
C ARG A 204 16.84 -2.98 -17.35
N VAL A 205 15.66 -3.03 -17.98
CA VAL A 205 14.43 -2.45 -17.42
C VAL A 205 14.05 -3.10 -16.09
N MET A 206 14.12 -4.44 -16.00
CA MET A 206 13.83 -5.16 -14.75
C MET A 206 14.80 -4.78 -13.65
N ALA A 207 16.11 -4.74 -13.93
CA ALA A 207 17.13 -4.33 -12.96
C ALA A 207 16.89 -2.90 -12.47
N TYR A 208 16.43 -2.00 -13.35
CA TYR A 208 16.04 -0.64 -12.97
C TYR A 208 14.88 -0.60 -11.99
N PHE A 209 13.77 -1.30 -12.27
CA PHE A 209 12.63 -1.31 -11.36
C PHE A 209 12.93 -2.04 -10.05
N ASP A 210 13.68 -3.15 -10.10
CA ASP A 210 14.09 -3.92 -8.92
C ASP A 210 14.99 -3.10 -7.98
N SER A 211 15.97 -2.39 -8.54
CA SER A 211 16.89 -1.55 -7.77
C SER A 211 16.35 -0.14 -7.50
N ARG A 212 15.08 0.12 -7.84
CA ARG A 212 14.42 1.43 -7.68
C ARG A 212 15.22 2.58 -8.34
N GLY A 213 15.85 2.28 -9.48
CA GLY A 213 16.62 3.20 -10.29
C GLY A 213 18.13 3.20 -10.07
N HIS A 214 18.61 2.59 -8.98
CA HIS A 214 20.04 2.61 -8.65
C HIS A 214 20.92 1.91 -9.69
N SER A 215 20.41 0.87 -10.37
CA SER A 215 21.16 0.18 -11.43
C SER A 215 21.49 1.11 -12.60
N LEU A 216 20.52 1.89 -13.07
CA LEU A 216 20.70 2.82 -14.19
C LEU A 216 21.55 4.03 -13.78
N VAL A 217 21.37 4.54 -12.56
CA VAL A 217 22.26 5.59 -12.01
C VAL A 217 23.71 5.11 -12.03
N ARG A 218 23.96 3.88 -11.58
CA ARG A 218 25.30 3.29 -11.58
C ARG A 218 25.84 3.10 -13.00
N GLU A 219 25.03 2.56 -13.90
CA GLU A 219 25.39 2.36 -15.32
C GLU A 219 25.83 3.68 -15.97
N ILE A 220 24.99 4.72 -15.89
CA ILE A 220 25.27 6.01 -16.53
C ILE A 220 26.43 6.73 -15.83
N SER A 221 26.59 6.60 -14.51
CA SER A 221 27.72 7.19 -13.78
C SER A 221 29.04 6.56 -14.19
N THR A 222 29.11 5.22 -14.29
CA THR A 222 30.30 4.52 -14.77
C THR A 222 30.65 4.93 -16.21
N GLN A 223 29.66 5.05 -17.09
CA GLN A 223 29.88 5.51 -18.47
C GLN A 223 30.44 6.93 -18.52
N ARG A 224 29.89 7.84 -17.71
CA ARG A 224 30.39 9.22 -17.60
C ARG A 224 31.85 9.24 -17.14
N ASP A 225 32.17 8.49 -16.10
CA ASP A 225 33.49 8.48 -15.48
C ASP A 225 34.53 7.85 -16.43
N GLN A 226 34.13 6.86 -17.23
CA GLN A 226 34.95 6.29 -18.30
C GLN A 226 35.24 7.32 -19.40
N SER A 227 34.21 7.99 -19.96
CA SER A 227 34.43 9.05 -20.96
C SER A 227 35.31 10.19 -20.44
N ALA A 228 35.20 10.55 -19.16
CA ALA A 228 36.08 11.54 -18.55
C ALA A 228 37.53 11.05 -18.45
N THR A 229 37.72 9.76 -18.13
CA THR A 229 39.04 9.11 -18.09
C THR A 229 39.69 9.07 -19.48
N ASP A 230 38.87 8.84 -20.51
CA ASP A 230 39.30 8.82 -21.92
C ASP A 230 39.43 10.23 -22.54
N LEU A 231 39.28 11.29 -21.72
CA LEU A 231 39.35 12.71 -22.11
C LEU A 231 38.27 13.14 -23.11
N GLU A 232 37.18 12.39 -23.22
CA GLU A 232 36.00 12.69 -24.05
C GLU A 232 34.99 13.57 -23.29
N PHE A 233 35.38 14.81 -22.98
CA PHE A 233 34.58 15.68 -22.10
C PHE A 233 33.17 16.00 -22.63
N GLU A 234 32.98 16.10 -23.95
CA GLU A 234 31.65 16.30 -24.55
C GLU A 234 30.72 15.11 -24.29
N ASN A 235 31.23 13.88 -24.45
CA ASN A 235 30.50 12.65 -24.16
C ASN A 235 30.20 12.53 -22.66
N ALA A 236 31.18 12.85 -21.81
CA ALA A 236 30.99 12.87 -20.36
C ALA A 236 29.90 13.89 -19.94
N ALA A 237 29.91 15.09 -20.53
CA ALA A 237 28.89 16.12 -20.27
C ALA A 237 27.49 15.68 -20.73
N ALA A 238 27.36 15.10 -21.92
CA ALA A 238 26.09 14.56 -22.42
C ALA A 238 25.55 13.43 -21.52
N THR A 239 26.44 12.55 -21.06
CA THR A 239 26.09 11.44 -20.15
C THR A 239 25.69 11.97 -18.77
N HIS A 240 26.36 13.01 -18.27
CA HIS A 240 26.01 13.67 -17.02
C HIS A 240 24.63 14.33 -17.09
N ALA A 241 24.31 15.04 -18.18
CA ALA A 241 22.98 15.62 -18.39
C ALA A 241 21.88 14.55 -18.42
N ARG A 242 22.19 13.32 -18.85
CA ARG A 242 21.27 12.18 -18.77
C ARG A 242 21.01 11.75 -17.31
N LEU A 243 22.01 11.78 -16.42
CA LEU A 243 21.81 11.56 -14.97
C LEU A 243 20.93 12.64 -14.35
N GLU A 244 21.16 13.90 -14.71
CA GLU A 244 20.36 15.02 -14.20
C GLU A 244 18.88 14.89 -14.58
N LYS A 245 18.59 14.38 -15.79
CA LYS A 245 17.22 14.06 -16.22
C LYS A 245 16.61 12.87 -15.47
N LEU A 246 17.41 11.90 -15.04
CA LEU A 246 16.93 10.72 -14.32
C LEU A 246 16.55 11.05 -12.85
N SER A 247 17.32 11.92 -12.20
CA SER A 247 17.11 12.29 -10.79
C SER A 247 15.66 12.70 -10.44
N PRO A 248 14.99 13.62 -11.17
CA PRO A 248 13.61 13.99 -10.86
C PRO A 248 12.62 12.84 -11.05
N VAL A 249 12.88 11.90 -11.97
CA VAL A 249 12.02 10.72 -12.17
C VAL A 249 12.06 9.82 -10.95
N LEU A 250 13.26 9.58 -10.40
CA LEU A 250 13.44 8.80 -9.17
C LEU A 250 12.82 9.49 -7.95
N GLY A 251 12.84 10.82 -7.92
CA GLY A 251 12.16 11.61 -6.88
C GLY A 251 10.64 11.44 -6.84
N LEU A 252 10.01 10.95 -7.93
CA LEU A 252 8.57 10.65 -7.97
C LEU A 252 8.23 9.32 -7.31
N LEU A 253 9.22 8.43 -7.11
CA LEU A 253 8.99 7.06 -6.66
C LEU A 253 8.81 7.02 -5.13
N PRO A 254 7.60 6.74 -4.62
CA PRO A 254 7.39 6.62 -3.18
C PRO A 254 8.09 5.38 -2.62
N GLU A 255 8.55 5.43 -1.36
CA GLU A 255 9.31 4.33 -0.76
C GLU A 255 8.54 3.00 -0.74
N ILE A 256 7.21 3.04 -0.63
CA ILE A 256 6.36 1.85 -0.65
C ILE A 256 6.42 1.06 -1.97
N VAL A 257 6.87 1.67 -3.07
CA VAL A 257 6.87 1.01 -4.38
C VAL A 257 8.05 0.04 -4.51
N HIS A 258 7.73 -1.26 -4.52
CA HIS A 258 8.65 -2.37 -4.75
C HIS A 258 8.03 -3.37 -5.73
N ARG A 259 8.80 -4.39 -6.13
CA ARG A 259 8.23 -5.59 -6.74
C ARG A 259 7.31 -6.28 -5.72
N ILE A 260 6.07 -6.60 -6.08
CA ILE A 260 5.04 -7.02 -5.11
C ILE A 260 5.41 -8.31 -4.38
N ASP A 261 5.98 -9.30 -5.06
CA ASP A 261 6.48 -10.54 -4.49
C ASP A 261 7.77 -10.38 -3.64
N ARG A 262 8.35 -9.18 -3.62
CA ARG A 262 9.49 -8.81 -2.75
C ARG A 262 9.14 -7.68 -1.78
N LEU A 263 7.87 -7.25 -1.76
CA LEU A 263 7.43 -6.16 -0.90
C LEU A 263 7.27 -6.69 0.52
N SER A 264 8.31 -6.53 1.32
CA SER A 264 8.36 -6.97 2.71
C SER A 264 8.72 -5.84 3.67
N GLY A 265 8.21 -5.90 4.89
CA GLY A 265 8.43 -4.84 5.89
C GLY A 265 7.61 -5.00 7.16
N VAL A 266 7.66 -3.99 8.03
CA VAL A 266 6.90 -3.92 9.27
C VAL A 266 6.21 -2.57 9.39
N VAL A 267 4.89 -2.59 9.58
CA VAL A 267 4.11 -1.43 9.98
C VAL A 267 3.98 -1.42 11.49
N VAL A 268 4.36 -0.30 12.11
CA VAL A 268 4.26 -0.06 13.55
C VAL A 268 3.09 0.87 13.81
N GLN A 269 2.14 0.44 14.64
CA GLN A 269 0.97 1.20 15.05
C GLN A 269 0.92 1.35 16.57
N PRO A 270 0.24 2.38 17.11
CA PRO A 270 -0.11 2.41 18.53
C PRO A 270 -0.84 1.12 18.93
N GLY A 271 -0.55 0.60 20.12
CA GLY A 271 -1.21 -0.59 20.66
C GLY A 271 -2.59 -0.27 21.24
N ALA A 272 -3.49 -1.26 21.23
CA ALA A 272 -4.78 -1.16 21.90
C ALA A 272 -4.66 -1.32 23.43
N THR A 273 -3.57 -1.93 23.92
CA THR A 273 -3.29 -2.11 25.34
C THR A 273 -2.28 -1.06 25.82
N PRO A 274 -2.29 -0.70 27.11
CA PRO A 274 -1.24 0.13 27.69
C PRO A 274 0.16 -0.47 27.46
N ASP A 275 1.17 0.40 27.37
CA ASP A 275 2.58 0.06 27.27
C ASP A 275 2.97 -0.85 26.09
N SER A 276 2.19 -0.82 25.01
CA SER A 276 2.43 -1.62 23.82
C SER A 276 2.31 -0.86 22.51
N VAL A 277 2.93 -1.43 21.47
CA VAL A 277 2.68 -1.11 20.07
C VAL A 277 2.17 -2.36 19.33
N ALA A 278 1.43 -2.16 18.26
CA ALA A 278 0.98 -3.22 17.38
C ALA A 278 1.90 -3.29 16.14
N LEU A 279 2.56 -4.44 15.95
CA LEU A 279 3.42 -4.71 14.79
C LEU A 279 2.66 -5.53 13.76
N PHE A 280 2.61 -5.03 12.53
CA PHE A 280 2.05 -5.76 11.38
C PHE A 280 3.17 -6.08 10.42
N ARG A 281 3.29 -7.35 10.04
CA ARG A 281 4.27 -7.78 9.05
C ARG A 281 3.67 -7.61 7.66
N ILE A 282 4.52 -7.22 6.72
CA ILE A 282 4.24 -7.27 5.31
C ILE A 282 5.18 -8.30 4.71
N ASP A 283 4.64 -9.26 3.99
CA ASP A 283 5.40 -10.16 3.15
C ASP A 283 4.72 -10.31 1.79
N SER A 284 5.47 -10.13 0.71
CA SER A 284 4.94 -10.23 -0.65
C SER A 284 3.67 -9.36 -0.86
N GLY A 285 3.61 -8.18 -0.24
CA GLY A 285 2.46 -7.27 -0.25
C GLY A 285 1.28 -7.67 0.66
N CYS A 286 1.38 -8.78 1.38
CA CYS A 286 0.36 -9.32 2.27
C CYS A 286 0.58 -8.85 3.70
N ILE A 287 -0.49 -8.45 4.40
CA ILE A 287 -0.43 -7.98 5.79
C ILE A 287 -0.74 -9.15 6.74
N SER A 288 0.05 -9.31 7.80
CA SER A 288 -0.29 -10.16 8.96
C SER A 288 -0.10 -9.42 10.28
N GLY A 289 -0.66 -9.99 11.35
CA GLY A 289 -0.67 -9.42 12.69
C GLY A 289 -2.08 -8.95 13.12
N PRO A 290 -2.17 -8.11 14.16
CA PRO A 290 -1.05 -7.52 14.90
C PRO A 290 -0.32 -8.52 15.80
N VAL A 291 0.99 -8.31 15.97
CA VAL A 291 1.75 -8.82 17.12
C VAL A 291 1.86 -7.68 18.13
N ASN A 292 1.33 -7.88 19.33
CA ASN A 292 1.44 -6.91 20.41
C ASN A 292 2.84 -6.95 21.01
N PHE A 293 3.55 -5.82 20.93
CA PHE A 293 4.89 -5.67 21.46
C PHE A 293 4.88 -4.72 22.65
N PHE A 294 5.14 -5.24 23.85
CA PHE A 294 5.22 -4.46 25.08
C PHE A 294 6.58 -3.79 25.20
N ILE A 295 6.60 -2.49 25.47
CA ILE A 295 7.83 -1.69 25.59
C ILE A 295 8.58 -2.08 26.88
N GLN A 296 7.85 -2.09 27.99
CA GLN A 296 8.33 -2.57 29.28
C GLN A 296 7.88 -4.01 29.49
N SER A 297 8.81 -4.89 29.85
CA SER A 297 8.55 -6.29 30.16
C SER A 297 9.10 -6.62 31.54
N SER A 298 8.49 -7.60 32.21
CA SER A 298 8.85 -8.07 33.55
C SER A 298 10.33 -8.45 33.68
N GLU A 299 10.80 -8.57 34.93
CA GLU A 299 12.21 -8.64 35.33
C GLU A 299 13.13 -9.60 34.54
N HIS A 300 12.58 -10.65 33.93
CA HIS A 300 13.31 -11.63 33.11
C HIS A 300 13.72 -11.14 31.70
N ALA A 301 13.16 -10.03 31.22
CA ALA A 301 13.50 -9.47 29.91
C ALA A 301 14.68 -8.49 29.93
N LYS A 302 15.27 -8.23 31.10
CA LYS A 302 16.41 -7.29 31.27
C LYS A 302 17.70 -7.76 30.58
N SER A 303 17.82 -9.04 30.21
CA SER A 303 19.03 -9.61 29.60
C SER A 303 19.08 -9.56 28.07
N GLN A 304 17.99 -9.20 27.38
CA GLN A 304 17.92 -9.19 25.91
C GLN A 304 17.87 -7.77 25.36
N SER A 305 18.57 -7.52 24.25
CA SER A 305 18.51 -6.24 23.56
C SER A 305 17.11 -6.00 22.98
N MET A 306 16.73 -4.72 22.81
CA MET A 306 15.45 -4.36 22.19
C MET A 306 15.33 -4.92 20.77
N GLU A 307 16.43 -4.93 20.00
CA GLU A 307 16.46 -5.52 18.66
C GLU A 307 16.14 -7.01 18.67
N SER A 308 16.74 -7.77 19.60
CA SER A 308 16.48 -9.21 19.75
C SER A 308 15.03 -9.49 20.14
N ARG A 309 14.46 -8.71 21.07
CA ARG A 309 13.03 -8.80 21.45
C ARG A 309 12.10 -8.54 20.26
N VAL A 310 12.40 -7.53 19.45
CA VAL A 310 11.61 -7.22 18.24
C VAL A 310 11.72 -8.35 17.22
N GLN A 311 12.92 -8.87 16.96
CA GLN A 311 13.11 -10.02 16.06
C GLN A 311 12.35 -11.25 16.54
N GLN A 312 12.42 -11.57 17.84
CA GLN A 312 11.68 -12.69 18.42
C GLN A 312 10.18 -12.50 18.24
N ALA A 313 9.64 -11.32 18.57
CA ALA A 313 8.22 -11.02 18.41
C ALA A 313 7.76 -11.19 16.95
N LEU A 314 8.53 -10.67 15.98
CA LEU A 314 8.23 -10.80 14.55
C LEU A 314 8.35 -12.26 14.06
N GLY A 315 9.30 -13.02 14.60
CA GLY A 315 9.51 -14.44 14.27
C GLY A 315 8.43 -15.37 14.81
N THR A 316 7.86 -15.07 15.98
CA THR A 316 6.75 -15.85 16.58
C THR A 316 5.36 -15.48 16.04
N GLY A 317 5.26 -14.37 15.31
CA GLY A 317 4.00 -13.88 14.77
C GLY A 317 3.43 -14.72 13.62
N PRO A 318 2.15 -14.53 13.27
CA PRO A 318 1.53 -15.24 12.14
C PRO A 318 2.24 -14.92 10.82
N SER A 319 2.44 -15.94 9.99
CA SER A 319 2.97 -15.77 8.63
C SER A 319 2.04 -14.87 7.79
N ALA A 320 2.64 -14.06 6.93
CA ALA A 320 1.93 -13.17 6.01
C ALA A 320 1.68 -13.84 4.66
N ASP A 321 1.05 -15.00 4.68
CA ASP A 321 0.75 -15.74 3.44
C ASP A 321 -0.69 -15.49 3.01
N ALA A 322 -0.90 -14.60 2.02
CA ALA A 322 -2.20 -14.53 1.36
C ALA A 322 -2.43 -15.79 0.54
N LYS A 323 -3.66 -16.31 0.58
CA LYS A 323 -4.02 -17.54 -0.12
C LYS A 323 -4.28 -17.31 -1.60
N THR A 324 -4.53 -16.06 -2.01
CA THR A 324 -4.93 -15.70 -3.37
C THR A 324 -4.41 -14.34 -3.82
N ALA A 325 -4.32 -14.14 -5.14
CA ALA A 325 -3.99 -12.84 -5.72
C ALA A 325 -5.01 -11.76 -5.34
N LEU A 326 -6.30 -12.11 -5.22
CA LEU A 326 -7.35 -11.20 -4.79
C LEU A 326 -7.10 -10.68 -3.36
N GLU A 327 -6.79 -11.58 -2.43
CA GLU A 327 -6.45 -11.21 -1.05
C GLU A 327 -5.23 -10.29 -0.99
N THR A 328 -4.21 -10.56 -1.82
CA THR A 328 -3.05 -9.67 -1.93
C THR A 328 -3.47 -8.28 -2.43
N MET A 329 -4.33 -8.20 -3.45
CA MET A 329 -4.86 -6.93 -3.96
C MET A 329 -5.64 -6.14 -2.90
N GLU A 330 -6.40 -6.84 -2.04
CA GLU A 330 -7.14 -6.24 -0.93
C GLU A 330 -6.20 -5.68 0.15
N HIS A 331 -5.17 -6.45 0.53
CA HIS A 331 -4.14 -6.01 1.47
C HIS A 331 -3.37 -4.79 0.93
N LEU A 332 -2.96 -4.81 -0.34
CA LEU A 332 -2.35 -3.67 -1.01
C LEU A 332 -3.28 -2.45 -1.04
N ALA A 333 -4.60 -2.63 -1.19
CA ALA A 333 -5.55 -1.54 -1.14
C ALA A 333 -5.63 -0.90 0.26
N ILE A 334 -5.61 -1.71 1.32
CA ILE A 334 -5.57 -1.25 2.71
C ILE A 334 -4.26 -0.51 2.99
N LEU A 335 -3.13 -1.10 2.61
CA LEU A 335 -1.80 -0.51 2.79
C LEU A 335 -1.66 0.81 2.02
N LYS A 336 -2.03 0.85 0.74
CA LYS A 336 -2.06 2.07 -0.09
C LYS A 336 -2.92 3.15 0.57
N ARG A 337 -4.14 2.80 0.99
CA ARG A 337 -5.08 3.75 1.60
C ARG A 337 -4.46 4.38 2.85
N TRP A 338 -3.73 3.63 3.66
CA TRP A 338 -3.07 4.14 4.86
C TRP A 338 -1.80 4.94 4.55
N TYR A 339 -0.92 4.40 3.69
CA TYR A 339 0.39 5.00 3.40
C TYR A 339 0.27 6.41 2.80
N TYR A 340 -0.68 6.61 1.89
CA TYR A 340 -0.88 7.89 1.19
C TYR A 340 -1.89 8.84 1.87
N ARG A 341 -2.28 8.61 3.14
CA ARG A 341 -3.07 9.61 3.88
C ARG A 341 -2.22 10.86 4.15
N SER A 342 -2.87 12.02 4.15
CA SER A 342 -2.24 13.31 4.50
C SER A 342 -1.68 13.35 5.92
N SER A 343 -2.37 12.67 6.85
CA SER A 343 -1.92 12.41 8.21
C SER A 343 -1.99 10.90 8.46
N ARG A 344 -0.83 10.31 8.76
CA ARG A 344 -0.66 8.88 9.00
C ARG A 344 -0.25 8.65 10.44
N ILE A 345 -1.04 7.85 11.15
CA ILE A 345 -0.66 7.31 12.45
C ILE A 345 0.18 6.04 12.21
N GLY A 346 1.32 5.97 12.91
CA GLY A 346 2.27 4.87 12.76
C GLY A 346 3.30 5.06 11.64
N GLU A 347 4.24 4.13 11.59
CA GLU A 347 5.39 4.13 10.68
C GLU A 347 5.51 2.79 9.94
N ILE A 348 6.23 2.77 8.83
CA ILE A 348 6.52 1.55 8.06
C ILE A 348 8.02 1.49 7.79
N PHE A 349 8.58 0.28 7.89
CA PHE A 349 9.99 0.01 7.63
C PHE A 349 10.09 -1.15 6.65
N PHE A 350 10.61 -0.90 5.45
CA PHE A 350 10.78 -1.92 4.43
C PHE A 350 12.06 -2.72 4.66
N ALA A 351 12.01 -4.00 4.31
CA ALA A 351 13.20 -4.83 4.25
C ALA A 351 14.07 -4.45 3.04
N ASP A 352 15.36 -4.74 3.12
CA ASP A 352 16.26 -4.63 1.96
C ASP A 352 16.04 -5.77 0.94
N GLU A 353 16.82 -5.77 -0.14
CA GLU A 353 16.76 -6.80 -1.19
C GLU A 353 17.04 -8.22 -0.68
N LYS A 354 17.68 -8.37 0.48
CA LYS A 354 17.98 -9.66 1.13
C LYS A 354 16.89 -10.04 2.15
N GLY A 355 15.84 -9.25 2.29
CA GLY A 355 14.78 -9.45 3.28
C GLY A 355 15.15 -9.02 4.70
N ALA A 356 16.28 -8.33 4.88
CA ALA A 356 16.71 -7.86 6.20
C ALA A 356 16.03 -6.55 6.58
N LEU A 357 15.44 -6.50 7.77
CA LEU A 357 14.80 -5.29 8.30
C LEU A 357 15.84 -4.31 8.87
N PRO A 358 15.63 -2.99 8.71
CA PRO A 358 16.50 -1.96 9.28
C PRO A 358 16.27 -1.82 10.79
N MET A 359 16.76 -2.79 11.57
CA MET A 359 16.45 -2.97 13.00
C MET A 359 16.63 -1.71 13.85
N ARG A 360 17.74 -0.97 13.65
CA ARG A 360 18.00 0.28 14.38
C ARG A 360 16.93 1.35 14.12
N ARG A 361 16.50 1.52 12.87
CA ARG A 361 15.42 2.47 12.49
C ARG A 361 14.09 1.99 13.04
N LEU A 362 13.80 0.70 12.92
CA LEU A 362 12.57 0.09 13.43
C LEU A 362 12.41 0.27 14.94
N VAL A 363 13.45 0.00 15.74
CA VAL A 363 13.42 0.18 17.20
C VAL A 363 13.17 1.64 17.58
N ARG A 364 13.80 2.60 16.89
CA ARG A 364 13.53 4.03 17.10
C ARG A 364 12.10 4.40 16.75
N GLY A 365 11.60 3.89 15.62
CA GLY A 365 10.19 4.04 15.20
C GLY A 365 9.19 3.50 16.22
N ILE A 366 9.46 2.33 16.81
CA ILE A 366 8.67 1.76 17.90
C ILE A 366 8.58 2.73 19.07
N SER A 367 9.71 3.30 19.50
CA SER A 367 9.73 4.28 20.58
C SER A 367 8.95 5.56 20.24
N ARG A 368 9.04 6.06 18.99
CA ARG A 368 8.31 7.25 18.55
C ARG A 368 6.80 7.01 18.52
N VAL A 369 6.38 5.90 17.92
CA VAL A 369 4.95 5.52 17.83
C VAL A 369 4.36 5.33 19.23
N TYR A 370 5.10 4.69 20.14
CA TYR A 370 4.69 4.54 21.53
C TYR A 370 4.47 5.90 22.22
N ARG A 371 5.36 6.87 22.01
CA ARG A 371 5.26 8.22 22.59
C ARG A 371 4.27 9.15 21.87
N GLY A 372 3.67 8.70 20.76
CA GLY A 372 2.81 9.54 19.93
C GLY A 372 3.56 10.66 19.20
N GLU A 373 4.86 10.50 18.98
CA GLU A 373 5.67 11.47 18.24
C GLU A 373 5.35 11.41 16.73
N LYS A 374 5.66 12.50 16.01
CA LYS A 374 5.49 12.52 14.55
C LYS A 374 6.44 11.51 13.90
N PRO A 375 6.03 10.86 12.80
CA PRO A 375 6.90 9.95 12.07
C PRO A 375 8.14 10.69 11.57
N GLU A 376 9.25 9.97 11.47
CA GLU A 376 10.45 10.48 10.81
C GLU A 376 10.09 10.88 9.38
N THR A 377 10.52 12.07 8.97
CA THR A 377 10.07 12.65 7.70
C THR A 377 10.70 11.84 6.56
N ASP A 378 9.88 11.14 5.78
CA ASP A 378 10.31 10.63 4.48
C ASP A 378 10.61 11.84 3.59
N ASN A 379 11.88 12.06 3.26
CA ASN A 379 12.32 13.16 2.38
C ASN A 379 11.58 13.20 1.03
N LEU A 380 10.86 12.14 0.65
CA LEU A 380 10.09 12.02 -0.61
C LEU A 380 8.65 12.55 -0.54
N THR A 381 8.02 12.68 0.64
CA THR A 381 6.60 13.12 0.72
C THR A 381 6.40 14.61 0.45
N GLN A 382 7.47 15.41 0.39
CA GLN A 382 7.40 16.82 -0.03
C GLN A 382 7.08 16.96 -1.53
N GLY A 383 7.55 16.07 -2.39
CA GLY A 383 7.33 16.15 -3.85
C GLY A 383 5.86 15.95 -4.27
N LEU A 384 5.13 15.04 -3.61
CA LEU A 384 3.72 14.81 -3.90
C LEU A 384 2.77 15.92 -3.41
N ARG A 385 3.16 16.70 -2.39
CA ARG A 385 2.34 17.83 -1.89
C ARG A 385 2.31 19.00 -2.88
N VAL A 386 3.36 19.17 -3.68
CA VAL A 386 3.41 20.23 -4.69
C VAL A 386 2.51 19.87 -5.88
N ALA A 387 2.51 18.61 -6.32
CA ALA A 387 1.74 18.16 -7.49
C ALA A 387 0.21 18.24 -7.32
N THR A 388 -0.34 18.08 -6.11
CA THR A 388 -1.78 18.18 -5.86
C THR A 388 -2.29 19.61 -5.67
N SER A 389 -1.40 20.58 -5.49
CA SER A 389 -1.77 22.00 -5.29
C SER A 389 -1.95 22.79 -6.59
N ILE A 390 -1.47 22.26 -7.73
CA ILE A 390 -1.46 22.98 -9.03
C ILE A 390 -2.70 22.66 -9.89
N SER A 391 -3.58 21.74 -9.46
CA SER A 391 -4.76 21.32 -10.24
C SER A 391 -6.10 21.73 -9.64
N SER A 392 -6.25 23.01 -9.26
CA SER A 392 -7.57 23.60 -8.98
C SER A 392 -7.78 24.81 -9.88
N PRO A 393 -8.65 24.77 -10.90
CA PRO A 393 -9.05 25.98 -11.61
C PRO A 393 -9.91 26.84 -10.68
N GLU A 394 -9.55 28.12 -10.56
CA GLU A 394 -10.36 29.14 -9.87
C GLU A 394 -11.78 29.19 -10.46
N PRO A 395 -12.84 29.28 -9.63
CA PRO A 395 -14.17 29.51 -10.15
C PRO A 395 -14.28 30.95 -10.65
N LEU A 396 -14.45 31.10 -11.97
CA LEU A 396 -14.82 32.36 -12.60
C LEU A 396 -16.09 32.92 -11.93
N GLY A 397 -15.95 34.16 -11.46
CA GLY A 397 -16.98 34.87 -10.71
C GLY A 397 -18.27 35.08 -11.49
N ASN A 398 -19.38 35.02 -10.74
CA ASN A 398 -20.72 35.43 -11.14
C ASN A 398 -20.71 36.85 -11.71
N VAL A 399 -20.94 36.98 -13.01
CA VAL A 399 -21.37 38.24 -13.63
C VAL A 399 -22.90 38.23 -13.70
N SER A 400 -23.48 39.00 -12.79
CA SER A 400 -24.87 39.42 -12.77
C SER A 400 -25.27 40.07 -14.09
N LYS A 401 -26.27 39.51 -14.79
CA LYS A 401 -27.03 40.23 -15.83
C LYS A 401 -28.42 40.58 -15.29
N ARG A 402 -28.60 41.87 -15.00
CA ARG A 402 -29.88 42.58 -15.00
C ARG A 402 -30.23 42.99 -16.45
N ASN A 403 -31.52 43.21 -16.68
CA ASN A 403 -32.20 43.83 -17.82
C ASN A 403 -32.36 42.95 -19.06
N GLU A 404 -33.47 42.99 -19.82
CA GLU A 404 -34.76 43.68 -19.78
C GLU A 404 -35.66 42.95 -20.81
N GLN A 405 -36.98 43.04 -20.65
CA GLN A 405 -38.09 42.55 -21.51
C GLN A 405 -38.63 41.15 -21.22
#